data_AF-A0A6J1WMF3-F1
#
_entry.id   AF-A0A6J1WMF3-F1
#
_cell.length_a   1.000
_cell.length_b   1.000
_cell.length_c   1.000
_cell.angle_alpha   90.00
_cell.angle_beta   90.00
_cell.angle_gamma   90.00
#
_symmetry.space_group_name_H-M   'P 1'
#
loop_
_entity.id
_entity.type
_entity.pdbx_description
1 polymer ?
#
loop_
_entity_poly.entity_id
_entity_poly.type
_entity_poly.pdbx_seq_one_letter_code
_entity_poly.pdbx_strand_id
1 'polypeptide(L)'
;MPCSAVTLSIATITAIVAAALMAIAFSTDNWLYIEVKRSNIQKYAGENSAANSQILDSLNNKYFFYTRTRGLFRICYPKERPPTGEIVTDLIIQVIDRVSSS
;
A
#
# COMPACT_ATOMS: atom_id res chain seq x y z
N MET A 1 -31.65 -9.73 39.39
CA MET A 1 -31.64 -9.15 38.03
C MET A 1 -30.28 -9.42 37.38
N PRO A 2 -30.07 -10.57 36.71
CA PRO A 2 -28.77 -10.97 36.15
C PRO A 2 -28.53 -10.56 34.68
N CYS A 3 -29.56 -10.10 33.94
CA CYS A 3 -29.42 -9.75 32.53
C CYS A 3 -28.39 -8.64 32.26
N SER A 4 -28.28 -7.63 33.13
CA SER A 4 -27.34 -6.53 32.92
C SER A 4 -25.88 -6.94 33.07
N ALA A 5 -25.58 -7.91 33.95
CA ALA A 5 -24.22 -8.42 34.14
C ALA A 5 -23.76 -9.28 32.95
N VAL A 6 -24.67 -10.09 32.40
CA VAL A 6 -24.39 -10.93 31.23
C VAL A 6 -24.21 -10.09 29.96
N THR A 7 -25.05 -9.07 29.76
CA THR A 7 -24.87 -8.16 28.61
C THR A 7 -23.56 -7.38 28.71
N LEU A 8 -23.19 -6.94 29.92
CA LEU A 8 -21.94 -6.20 30.13
C LEU A 8 -20.71 -7.06 29.83
N SER A 9 -20.70 -8.34 30.23
CA SER A 9 -19.57 -9.23 29.96
C SER A 9 -19.42 -9.58 28.48
N ILE A 10 -20.53 -9.78 27.76
CA ILE A 10 -20.51 -10.00 26.31
C ILE A 10 -20.02 -8.75 25.58
N ALA A 11 -20.44 -7.57 26.02
CA ALA A 11 -20.03 -6.30 25.43
C ALA A 11 -18.52 -6.06 25.59
N THR A 12 -17.94 -6.36 26.76
CA THR A 12 -16.49 -6.15 26.98
C THR A 12 -15.65 -7.14 26.18
N ILE A 13 -16.03 -8.41 26.10
CA ILE A 13 -15.30 -9.41 25.30
C ILE A 13 -15.33 -9.03 23.81
N THR A 14 -16.51 -8.68 23.29
CA THR A 14 -16.64 -8.29 21.88
C THR A 14 -15.91 -6.99 21.57
N ALA A 15 -15.89 -6.02 22.49
CA ALA A 15 -15.12 -4.79 22.34
C ALA A 15 -13.60 -5.05 22.26
N ILE A 16 -13.06 -5.92 23.11
CA ILE A 16 -11.63 -6.26 23.10
C ILE A 16 -11.26 -6.99 21.79
N VAL A 17 -12.08 -7.96 21.36
CA VAL A 17 -11.85 -8.69 20.11
C VAL A 17 -11.95 -7.75 18.90
N ALA A 18 -12.95 -6.87 18.87
CA ALA A 18 -13.10 -5.87 17.80
C ALA A 18 -11.88 -4.92 17.74
N ALA A 19 -11.41 -4.43 18.90
CA ALA A 19 -10.24 -3.57 18.97
C ALA A 19 -8.97 -4.29 18.45
N ALA A 20 -8.79 -5.56 18.83
CA ALA A 20 -7.65 -6.37 18.35
C ALA A 20 -7.68 -6.58 16.83
N LEU A 21 -8.84 -6.95 16.28
CA LEU A 21 -8.99 -7.17 14.83
C LEU A 21 -8.82 -5.87 14.04
N MET A 22 -9.32 -4.74 14.56
CA MET A 22 -9.17 -3.44 13.93
C MET A 22 -7.69 -2.98 13.92
N ALA A 23 -6.95 -3.23 15.01
CA ALA A 23 -5.52 -2.95 15.06
C ALA A 23 -4.72 -3.77 14.02
N ILE A 24 -5.05 -5.05 13.85
CA ILE A 24 -4.40 -5.91 12.86
C ILE A 24 -4.72 -5.44 11.44
N ALA A 25 -5.98 -5.10 11.16
CA ALA A 25 -6.40 -4.61 9.86
C ALA A 25 -5.65 -3.33 9.46
N PHE A 26 -5.53 -2.37 10.37
CA PHE A 26 -4.78 -1.13 10.12
C PHE A 26 -3.28 -1.33 9.99
N SER A 27 -2.72 -2.35 10.66
CA SER A 27 -1.29 -2.66 10.57
C SER A 27 -0.91 -3.37 9.27
N THR A 28 -1.88 -3.94 8.54
CA THR A 28 -1.63 -4.62 7.27
C THR A 28 -1.33 -3.63 6.14
N ASP A 29 -0.32 -3.96 5.33
CA ASP A 29 0.11 -3.16 4.18
C ASP A 29 -0.61 -3.49 2.85
N ASN A 30 -1.69 -4.28 2.90
CA ASN A 30 -2.37 -4.84 1.73
C ASN A 30 -3.83 -4.39 1.58
N TRP A 31 -4.10 -3.11 1.82
CA TRP A 31 -5.46 -2.55 1.67
C TRP A 31 -5.87 -2.44 0.21
N LEU A 32 -4.92 -2.10 -0.67
CA LEU A 32 -5.19 -1.92 -2.08
C LEU A 32 -3.99 -2.34 -2.92
N TYR A 33 -4.22 -3.28 -3.84
CA TYR A 33 -3.22 -3.69 -4.82
C TYR A 33 -3.46 -2.98 -6.15
N ILE A 34 -2.44 -2.26 -6.64
CA ILE A 34 -2.47 -1.51 -7.89
C ILE A 34 -1.43 -2.12 -8.84
N GLU A 35 -1.91 -2.85 -9.84
CA GLU A 35 -1.08 -3.40 -10.89
C GLU A 35 -1.04 -2.49 -12.12
N VAL A 36 0.16 -2.11 -12.53
CA VAL A 36 0.38 -1.29 -13.73
C VAL A 36 1.08 -2.12 -14.80
N LYS A 37 0.39 -2.38 -15.90
CA LYS A 37 0.92 -3.11 -17.07
C LYS A 37 1.65 -2.16 -18.02
N ARG A 38 2.92 -1.88 -17.74
CA ARG A 38 3.74 -0.92 -18.52
C ARG A 38 3.87 -1.26 -19.99
N SER A 39 3.88 -2.55 -20.34
CA SER A 39 3.89 -3.04 -21.72
C SER A 39 2.72 -2.50 -22.56
N ASN A 40 1.53 -2.39 -21.97
CA ASN A 40 0.34 -1.94 -22.68
C ASN A 40 0.38 -0.42 -22.91
N ILE A 41 0.92 0.33 -21.94
CA ILE A 41 1.05 1.78 -22.03
C ILE A 41 2.11 2.14 -23.08
N GLN A 42 3.22 1.41 -23.11
CA GLN A 42 4.27 1.58 -24.11
C GLN A 42 3.78 1.26 -25.52
N LYS A 43 2.98 0.19 -25.69
CA LYS A 43 2.37 -0.15 -26.98
C LYS A 43 1.43 0.94 -27.48
N TYR A 44 0.55 1.44 -26.62
CA TYR A 44 -0.38 2.53 -26.94
C TYR A 44 0.33 3.84 -27.30
N ALA A 45 1.40 4.18 -26.56
CA ALA A 45 2.20 5.37 -26.83
C ALA A 45 3.00 5.26 -28.13
N GLY A 46 3.52 4.07 -28.46
CA GLY A 46 4.23 3.80 -29.71
C GLY A 46 3.32 3.84 -30.95
N GLU A 47 2.07 3.42 -30.84
CA GLU A 47 1.09 3.53 -31.93
C GLU A 47 0.66 4.99 -32.20
N ASN A 48 0.83 5.91 -31.24
CA ASN A 48 0.45 7.32 -31.33
C ASN A 48 1.66 8.29 -31.22
N SER A 49 2.82 7.84 -31.72
CA SER A 49 4.17 8.37 -31.41
C SER A 49 4.41 9.87 -31.57
N ALA A 50 3.63 10.61 -32.35
CA ALA A 50 3.88 12.04 -32.61
C ALA A 50 3.51 12.97 -31.42
N ALA A 51 2.66 12.54 -30.50
CA ALA A 51 2.18 13.37 -29.38
C ALA A 51 2.59 12.87 -27.98
N ASN A 52 3.14 11.65 -27.87
CA ASN A 52 3.24 10.92 -26.59
C ASN A 52 4.66 10.60 -26.12
N SER A 53 5.71 11.21 -26.71
CA SER A 53 7.10 11.04 -26.23
C SER A 53 7.26 11.40 -24.74
N GLN A 54 6.58 12.46 -24.29
CA GLN A 54 6.55 12.87 -22.89
C GLN A 54 5.94 11.83 -21.94
N ILE A 55 5.02 10.99 -22.43
CA ILE A 55 4.42 9.90 -21.65
C ILE A 55 5.45 8.78 -21.45
N LEU A 56 6.24 8.46 -22.47
CA LEU A 56 7.30 7.45 -22.40
C LEU A 56 8.42 7.86 -21.43
N ASP A 57 8.81 9.13 -21.41
CA ASP A 57 9.76 9.66 -20.41
C ASP A 57 9.18 9.66 -18.99
N SER A 58 7.87 9.94 -18.88
CA SER A 58 7.15 9.92 -17.60
C SER A 58 6.95 8.51 -17.05
N LEU A 59 6.87 7.47 -17.90
CA LEU A 59 6.72 6.07 -17.49
C LEU A 59 7.86 5.59 -16.59
N ASN A 60 9.09 6.06 -16.86
CA ASN A 60 10.27 5.63 -16.13
C ASN A 60 10.62 6.53 -14.95
N ASN A 61 10.20 7.81 -14.98
CA ASN A 61 10.52 8.75 -13.92
C ASN A 61 9.45 8.83 -12.83
N LYS A 62 8.17 8.61 -13.15
CA LYS A 62 7.09 8.77 -12.17
C LYS A 62 6.79 7.47 -11.44
N TYR A 63 6.77 7.53 -10.11
CA TYR A 63 6.40 6.41 -9.24
C TYR A 63 4.99 5.86 -9.49
N PHE A 64 4.08 6.64 -10.11
CA PHE A 64 2.72 6.22 -10.39
C PHE A 64 2.64 5.04 -11.38
N PHE A 65 3.64 4.86 -12.24
CA PHE A 65 3.65 3.79 -13.24
C PHE A 65 4.24 2.47 -12.73
N TYR A 66 4.59 2.41 -11.45
CA TYR A 66 5.09 1.21 -10.80
C TYR A 66 3.95 0.44 -10.14
N THR A 67 4.01 -0.89 -10.24
CA THR A 67 3.10 -1.78 -9.50
C THR A 67 3.36 -1.63 -8.02
N ARG A 68 2.31 -1.39 -7.25
CA ARG A 68 2.41 -1.09 -5.83
C ARG A 68 1.26 -1.66 -5.03
N THR A 69 1.53 -1.94 -3.77
CA THR A 69 0.54 -2.27 -2.76
C THR A 69 0.46 -1.12 -1.78
N ARG A 70 -0.74 -0.67 -1.45
CA ARG A 70 -0.96 0.38 -0.45
C ARG A 70 -1.53 -0.25 0.80
N GLY A 71 -0.86 -0.03 1.91
CA GLY A 71 -1.40 -0.11 3.25
C GLY A 71 -2.07 1.18 3.66
N LEU A 72 -2.55 1.24 4.89
CA LEU A 72 -3.04 2.48 5.47
C LEU A 72 -1.92 3.49 5.72
N PHE A 73 -0.74 3.01 6.13
CA PHE A 73 0.38 3.86 6.54
C PHE A 73 1.57 3.84 5.59
N ARG A 74 1.68 2.82 4.73
CA ARG A 74 2.84 2.62 3.86
C ARG A 74 2.44 2.16 2.46
N ILE A 75 3.36 2.31 1.53
CA ILE A 75 3.22 1.88 0.14
C ILE A 75 4.43 1.01 -0.17
N CYS A 76 4.18 -0.22 -0.60
CA CYS A 76 5.20 -1.19 -0.94
C CYS A 76 5.27 -1.39 -2.46
N TYR A 77 6.46 -1.55 -3.00
CA TYR A 77 6.69 -1.80 -4.43
C TYR A 77 7.32 -3.20 -4.61
N PRO A 78 6.52 -4.24 -4.89
CA PRO A 78 6.99 -5.63 -4.84
C PRO A 78 7.84 -6.07 -6.05
N LYS A 79 7.69 -5.40 -7.20
CA LYS A 79 8.37 -5.80 -8.45
C LYS A 79 9.66 -5.00 -8.69
N GLU A 80 9.57 -3.67 -8.64
CA GLU A 80 10.67 -2.76 -8.98
C GLU A 80 10.62 -1.51 -8.10
N ARG A 81 11.78 -1.06 -7.62
CA ARG A 81 11.89 0.21 -6.87
C ARG A 81 11.83 1.40 -7.84
N PRO A 82 10.99 2.43 -7.56
CA PRO A 82 11.02 3.66 -8.32
C PRO A 82 12.32 4.44 -8.06
N PRO A 83 12.76 5.32 -8.97
CA PRO A 83 13.93 6.16 -8.77
C PRO A 83 13.75 7.03 -7.49
N THR A 84 14.79 7.04 -6.65
CA THR A 84 14.85 7.51 -5.24
C THR A 84 14.43 8.98 -5.00
N GLY A 85 14.08 9.74 -6.05
CA GLY A 85 13.85 11.19 -5.97
C GLY A 85 12.55 11.64 -5.30
N GLU A 86 11.53 10.79 -5.16
CA GLU A 86 10.18 11.24 -4.75
C GLU A 86 9.51 10.39 -3.63
N ILE A 87 10.26 9.50 -2.98
CA ILE A 87 9.72 8.67 -1.89
C ILE A 87 10.18 9.18 -0.52
N VAL A 88 9.58 10.30 -0.10
CA VAL A 88 9.71 10.83 1.28
C VAL A 88 9.22 9.82 2.34
N THR A 89 8.51 8.77 1.93
CA THR A 89 8.03 7.70 2.82
C THR A 89 9.04 6.56 3.05
N ASP A 90 10.17 6.53 2.33
CA ASP A 90 11.13 5.40 2.40
C ASP A 90 12.01 5.43 3.67
N LEU A 91 12.12 6.59 4.33
CA LEU A 91 12.94 6.72 5.56
C LEU A 91 12.35 5.95 6.75
N ILE A 92 11.02 5.77 6.79
CA ILE A 92 10.35 4.97 7.84
C ILE A 92 10.46 3.46 7.54
N ILE A 93 10.56 3.07 6.26
CA ILE A 93 10.65 1.66 5.84
C ILE A 93 12.03 1.07 6.19
N GLN A 94 13.13 1.81 6.01
CA GLN A 94 14.45 1.29 6.42
C GLN A 94 14.55 0.98 7.91
N VAL A 95 13.89 1.75 8.78
CA VAL A 95 13.92 1.54 10.22
C VAL A 95 13.16 0.28 10.62
N ILE A 96 12.05 -0.04 9.94
CA ILE A 96 11.23 -1.21 10.29
C ILE A 96 11.68 -2.49 9.61
N ASP A 97 12.20 -2.44 8.39
CA ASP A 97 12.89 -3.60 7.79
C ASP A 97 14.15 -3.98 8.60
N ARG A 98 14.85 -3.01 9.22
CA ARG A 98 15.95 -3.28 10.16
C ARG A 98 15.49 -3.94 11.46
N VAL A 99 14.31 -3.59 11.98
CA VAL A 99 13.76 -4.15 13.21
C VAL A 99 13.13 -5.53 13.00
N SER A 100 12.57 -5.82 11.82
CA SER A 100 12.02 -7.15 11.52
C SER A 100 13.09 -8.21 11.15
N SER A 101 14.34 -7.79 10.97
CA SER A 101 15.49 -8.65 10.60
C SER A 101 16.49 -8.86 11.76
N SER A 102 16.15 -8.41 12.98
CA SER A 102 16.86 -8.72 14.24
C SER A 102 15.93 -9.50 15.17
#